data_AF-A0A7S3BQ30-F1
#
_entry.id   AF-A0A7S3BQ30-F1
#
_cell.length_a   1.000
_cell.length_b   1.000
_cell.length_c   1.000
_cell.angle_alpha   90.00
_cell.angle_beta   90.00
_cell.angle_gamma   90.00
#
_symmetry.space_group_name_H-M   'P 1'
#
loop_
_entity.id
_entity.type
_entity.pdbx_description
1 polymer ?
#
loop_
_entity_poly.entity_id
_entity_poly.type
_entity_poly.pdbx_seq_one_letter_code
_entity_poly.pdbx_strand_id
1 'polypeptide(L)'
;EESNCCCRYCLHQNREAQLGYFLPEQLDVVAADYVESGPGGLGWPQGRTPEVKFERPFRCTLCCCCCILNPQEMVTVQGETPLGRSVLACEPFPQCCCHCNPLFYEVRDAQESLVYHVKLPLACDDGCRNCCAPGCCNPTFVAPVKNAKTGEWLGSVENHWPGCNCRGVCFAGAGNNNYVIKFPQGATVQEKLLLLSTLHLLDFNLFERRANQN
;
A
#
# COMPACT_ATOMS: atom_id res chain seq x y z
N GLU A 1 0.79 7.74 -11.47
CA GLU A 1 -0.13 6.59 -11.44
C GLU A 1 -0.81 6.49 -12.79
N GLU A 2 -1.01 5.28 -13.30
CA GLU A 2 -1.88 5.00 -14.45
C GLU A 2 -2.99 4.04 -14.00
N SER A 3 -4.26 4.32 -14.34
CA SER A 3 -5.39 3.49 -13.91
C SER A 3 -6.54 3.54 -14.91
N ASN A 4 -7.12 2.36 -15.20
CA ASN A 4 -8.33 2.22 -16.01
C ASN A 4 -9.55 2.11 -15.08
N CYS A 5 -10.26 3.21 -14.86
CA CYS A 5 -11.44 3.19 -13.98
C CYS A 5 -12.69 2.76 -14.75
N CYS A 6 -12.96 1.46 -14.80
CA CYS A 6 -14.20 0.92 -15.36
C CYS A 6 -15.33 1.05 -14.31
N CYS A 7 -16.23 2.03 -14.51
CA CYS A 7 -17.40 2.34 -13.67
C CYS A 7 -17.14 2.93 -12.27
N ARG A 8 -17.15 4.28 -12.21
CA ARG A 8 -16.94 5.13 -11.01
C ARG A 8 -17.87 4.91 -9.80
N TYR A 9 -18.92 4.09 -9.90
CA TYR A 9 -19.99 4.06 -8.90
C TYR A 9 -19.94 2.90 -7.89
N CYS A 10 -19.52 1.69 -8.29
CA CYS A 10 -19.64 0.51 -7.41
C CYS A 10 -18.33 -0.23 -7.12
N LEU A 11 -17.27 -0.02 -7.92
CA LEU A 11 -16.05 -0.84 -7.87
C LEU A 11 -14.77 0.00 -7.86
N HIS A 12 -14.85 1.25 -7.39
CA HIS A 12 -13.72 2.20 -7.43
C HIS A 12 -12.46 1.68 -6.73
N GLN A 13 -12.62 0.99 -5.61
CA GLN A 13 -11.49 0.36 -4.92
C GLN A 13 -10.93 -0.83 -5.69
N ASN A 14 -11.65 -1.47 -6.60
CA ASN A 14 -11.20 -2.68 -7.28
C ASN A 14 -10.46 -2.42 -8.60
N ARG A 15 -10.13 -1.17 -8.94
CA ARG A 15 -9.51 -0.78 -10.22
C ARG A 15 -8.10 -1.32 -10.44
N GLU A 16 -7.73 -1.49 -11.71
CA GLU A 16 -6.32 -1.66 -12.08
C GLU A 16 -5.55 -0.37 -11.82
N ALA A 17 -4.33 -0.48 -11.28
CA ALA A 17 -3.48 0.67 -11.07
C ALA A 17 -2.00 0.30 -11.28
N GLN A 18 -1.23 1.23 -11.83
CA GLN A 18 0.21 1.12 -11.98
C GLN A 18 0.90 2.35 -11.38
N LEU A 19 1.83 2.10 -10.46
CA LEU A 19 2.69 3.12 -9.88
C LEU A 19 4.10 2.97 -10.41
N GLY A 20 4.70 4.05 -10.90
CA GLY A 20 6.07 4.06 -11.39
C GLY A 20 7.00 4.80 -10.44
N TYR A 21 8.16 4.22 -10.14
CA TYR A 21 9.27 4.88 -9.48
C TYR A 21 10.28 5.35 -10.52
N PHE A 22 10.58 6.65 -10.52
CA PHE A 22 11.50 7.29 -11.44
C PHE A 22 12.68 7.84 -10.63
N LEU A 23 13.90 7.64 -11.13
CA LEU A 23 15.07 8.23 -10.49
C LEU A 23 14.99 9.76 -10.58
N PRO A 24 15.37 10.48 -9.51
CA PRO A 24 15.60 11.90 -9.63
C PRO A 24 16.75 12.10 -10.61
N GLU A 25 16.50 12.84 -11.69
CA GLU A 25 17.61 13.34 -12.49
C GLU A 25 18.49 14.21 -11.59
N GLN A 26 19.79 14.25 -11.88
CA GLN A 26 20.62 15.38 -11.44
C GLN A 26 20.06 16.62 -12.13
N LEU A 27 19.03 17.21 -11.52
CA LEU A 27 18.41 18.44 -11.99
C LEU A 27 19.46 19.53 -11.89
N ASP A 28 20.04 19.92 -13.02
CA ASP A 28 20.53 21.29 -13.17
C ASP A 28 19.35 22.20 -12.81
N VAL A 29 19.57 23.07 -11.83
CA VAL A 29 18.59 23.75 -10.95
C VAL A 29 17.59 24.67 -11.69
N VAL A 30 17.55 24.64 -13.02
CA VAL A 30 16.81 25.59 -13.88
C VAL A 30 15.51 25.00 -14.44
N ALA A 31 15.28 23.68 -14.36
CA ALA A 31 14.11 23.02 -14.97
C ALA A 31 13.15 22.37 -13.95
N ALA A 32 13.01 22.96 -12.76
CA ALA A 32 12.06 22.47 -11.74
C ALA A 32 10.59 22.81 -12.04
N ASP A 33 10.33 23.55 -13.13
CA ASP A 33 8.98 23.87 -13.60
C ASP A 33 8.59 22.87 -14.70
N TYR A 34 7.65 21.99 -14.37
CA TYR A 34 6.98 21.04 -15.27
C TYR A 34 7.79 19.82 -15.73
N VAL A 35 7.88 18.81 -14.86
CA VAL A 35 7.77 17.44 -15.39
C VAL A 35 6.38 17.37 -16.00
N GLU A 36 6.28 17.48 -17.32
CA GLU A 36 5.04 17.28 -18.07
C GLU A 36 4.57 15.84 -17.81
N SER A 37 3.78 15.67 -16.74
CA SER A 37 2.90 14.53 -16.59
C SER A 37 2.02 14.46 -17.84
N GLY A 38 1.57 13.25 -18.20
CA GLY A 38 0.77 12.98 -19.40
C GLY A 38 -0.41 13.94 -19.62
N PRO A 39 -1.06 13.90 -20.79
CA PRO A 39 -2.07 14.88 -21.20
C PRO A 39 -3.06 15.23 -20.07
N GLY A 40 -3.00 16.47 -19.56
CA GLY A 40 -3.81 16.94 -18.42
C GLY A 40 -3.11 16.95 -17.05
N GLY A 41 -1.81 16.66 -16.99
CA GLY A 41 -1.05 16.61 -15.74
C GLY A 41 -1.19 15.27 -14.98
N LEU A 42 -1.78 14.26 -15.63
CA LEU A 42 -2.09 12.94 -15.09
C LEU A 42 -1.34 11.86 -15.87
N GLY A 43 -0.97 10.77 -15.20
CA GLY A 43 -0.20 9.67 -15.81
C GLY A 43 1.31 9.78 -15.59
N TRP A 44 2.06 8.90 -16.24
CA TRP A 44 3.53 8.93 -16.17
C TRP A 44 4.12 10.08 -17.01
N PRO A 45 5.34 10.54 -16.70
CA PRO A 45 6.04 11.51 -17.53
C PRO A 45 6.23 10.98 -18.95
N GLN A 46 5.94 11.81 -19.97
CA GLN A 46 6.05 11.37 -21.36
C GLN A 46 7.47 10.94 -21.72
N GLY A 47 7.59 9.82 -22.44
CA GLY A 47 8.88 9.29 -22.91
C GLY A 47 9.77 8.69 -21.81
N ARG A 48 9.31 8.60 -20.56
CA ARG A 48 10.05 7.96 -19.46
C ARG A 48 9.46 6.60 -19.11
N THR A 49 10.35 5.64 -18.95
CA THR A 49 10.01 4.34 -18.37
C THR A 49 10.41 4.34 -16.89
N PRO A 50 9.53 3.91 -15.98
CA PRO A 50 9.89 3.77 -14.58
C PRO A 50 10.91 2.64 -14.39
N GLU A 51 11.84 2.83 -13.46
CA GLU A 51 12.81 1.80 -13.06
C GLU A 51 12.12 0.64 -12.35
N VAL A 52 11.15 0.98 -11.49
CA VAL A 52 10.32 0.02 -10.75
C VAL A 52 8.86 0.37 -10.98
N LYS A 53 8.06 -0.65 -11.28
CA LYS A 53 6.61 -0.58 -11.37
C LYS A 53 5.98 -1.37 -10.23
N PHE A 54 4.92 -0.81 -9.66
CA PHE A 54 4.01 -1.54 -8.79
C PHE A 54 2.69 -1.69 -9.51
N GLU A 55 2.38 -2.92 -9.88
CA GLU A 55 1.23 -3.27 -10.71
C GLU A 55 0.16 -3.91 -9.84
N ARG A 56 -1.01 -3.29 -9.83
CA ARG A 56 -2.19 -3.78 -9.12
C ARG A 56 -3.23 -4.23 -10.14
N PRO A 57 -3.53 -5.54 -10.22
CA PRO A 57 -4.57 -6.04 -11.10
C PRO A 57 -5.97 -5.73 -10.54
N PHE A 58 -6.98 -5.77 -11.41
CA PHE A 58 -8.37 -5.65 -11.01
C PHE A 58 -8.76 -6.89 -10.20
N ARG A 59 -9.13 -6.69 -8.94
CA ARG A 59 -9.54 -7.75 -8.03
C ARG A 59 -10.85 -7.35 -7.37
N CYS A 60 -11.95 -8.03 -7.70
CA CYS A 60 -13.18 -7.98 -6.89
C CYS A 60 -13.00 -8.82 -5.63
N THR A 61 -12.47 -8.24 -4.57
CA THR A 61 -12.25 -8.95 -3.31
C THR A 61 -13.56 -9.14 -2.55
N LEU A 62 -13.81 -10.38 -2.16
CA LEU A 62 -14.97 -10.76 -1.34
C LEU A 62 -14.45 -11.42 -0.06
N CYS A 63 -14.71 -10.79 1.08
CA CYS A 63 -14.44 -11.40 2.38
C CYS A 63 -15.52 -12.45 2.65
N CYS A 64 -15.16 -13.72 2.61
CA CYS A 64 -15.99 -14.85 3.02
C CYS A 64 -15.64 -15.26 4.45
N CYS A 65 -16.52 -16.03 5.12
CA CYS A 65 -16.46 -16.31 6.56
C CYS A 65 -15.15 -16.97 7.05
N CYS A 66 -14.36 -17.55 6.14
CA CYS A 66 -13.09 -18.23 6.44
C CYS A 66 -11.94 -17.87 5.50
N CYS A 67 -12.17 -17.05 4.46
CA CYS A 67 -11.15 -16.71 3.47
C CYS A 67 -11.45 -15.42 2.74
N ILE A 68 -10.41 -14.82 2.17
CA ILE A 68 -10.53 -13.70 1.24
C ILE A 68 -10.59 -14.29 -0.17
N LEU A 69 -11.76 -14.27 -0.79
CA LEU A 69 -11.91 -14.66 -2.18
C LEU A 69 -11.39 -13.53 -3.05
N ASN A 70 -10.49 -13.87 -3.97
CA ASN A 70 -9.85 -12.93 -4.88
C ASN A 70 -9.14 -11.77 -4.13
N PRO A 71 -8.13 -12.08 -3.31
CA PRO A 71 -7.47 -11.08 -2.47
C PRO A 71 -6.85 -9.97 -3.30
N GLN A 72 -6.82 -8.77 -2.70
CA GLN A 72 -6.08 -7.65 -3.26
C GLN A 72 -4.59 -7.98 -3.28
N GLU A 73 -3.92 -7.63 -4.37
CA GLU A 73 -2.49 -7.85 -4.50
C GLU A 73 -1.82 -6.70 -5.24
N MET A 74 -0.50 -6.63 -5.12
CA MET A 74 0.35 -5.72 -5.88
C MET A 74 1.65 -6.42 -6.23
N VAL A 75 1.97 -6.47 -7.52
CA VAL A 75 3.19 -7.07 -8.07
C VAL A 75 4.25 -5.99 -8.19
N THR A 76 5.48 -6.30 -7.77
CA THR A 76 6.62 -5.42 -7.96
C THR A 76 7.44 -5.90 -9.15
N VAL A 77 7.68 -5.02 -10.12
CA VAL A 77 8.42 -5.31 -11.35
C VAL A 77 9.57 -4.30 -11.48
N GLN A 78 10.79 -4.77 -11.75
CA GLN A 78 11.93 -3.92 -12.07
C GLN A 78 12.32 -4.14 -13.52
N GLY A 79 12.18 -3.10 -14.35
CA GLY A 79 12.20 -3.25 -15.81
C GLY A 79 11.09 -4.20 -16.29
N GLU A 80 11.48 -5.41 -16.71
CA GLU A 80 10.58 -6.50 -17.10
C GLU A 80 10.62 -7.69 -16.14
N THR A 81 11.44 -7.64 -15.08
CA THR A 81 11.64 -8.75 -14.16
C THR A 81 10.73 -8.61 -12.94
N PRO A 82 9.83 -9.57 -12.67
CA PRO A 82 9.04 -9.57 -11.45
C PRO A 82 9.95 -9.86 -10.25
N LEU A 83 9.88 -8.99 -9.23
CA LEU A 83 10.62 -9.12 -7.98
C LEU A 83 9.83 -9.88 -6.91
N GLY A 84 8.51 -9.99 -7.07
CA GLY A 84 7.61 -10.61 -6.12
C GLY A 84 6.31 -9.82 -5.98
N ARG A 85 5.54 -10.10 -4.93
CA ARG A 85 4.23 -9.49 -4.72
C ARG A 85 3.83 -9.38 -3.25
N SER A 86 2.96 -8.42 -2.98
CA SER A 86 2.23 -8.29 -1.72
C SER A 86 0.80 -8.74 -1.93
N VAL A 87 0.27 -9.62 -1.06
CA VAL A 87 -1.08 -10.18 -1.20
C VAL A 87 -1.82 -10.05 0.13
N LEU A 88 -3.07 -9.57 0.09
CA LEU A 88 -3.94 -9.53 1.27
C LEU A 88 -4.33 -10.95 1.67
N ALA A 89 -4.18 -11.28 2.95
CA ALA A 89 -4.51 -12.58 3.50
C ALA A 89 -5.22 -12.44 4.86
N CYS A 90 -5.85 -13.52 5.30
CA CYS A 90 -6.45 -13.65 6.62
C CYS A 90 -6.04 -14.98 7.23
N GLU A 91 -5.88 -15.04 8.56
CA GLU A 91 -5.63 -16.31 9.21
C GLU A 91 -6.93 -17.14 9.20
N PRO A 92 -6.87 -18.44 8.86
CA PRO A 92 -8.04 -19.29 8.94
C PRO A 92 -8.40 -19.51 10.41
N PHE A 93 -9.46 -18.85 10.88
CA PHE A 93 -9.96 -19.05 12.24
C PHE A 93 -11.03 -20.14 12.27
N PRO A 94 -10.90 -21.16 13.14
CA PRO A 94 -11.83 -22.29 13.19
C PRO A 94 -13.21 -21.92 13.74
N GLN A 95 -13.36 -20.75 14.39
CA GLN A 95 -14.62 -20.25 14.93
C GLN A 95 -15.18 -19.15 14.02
N CYS A 96 -15.76 -19.63 12.93
CA CYS A 96 -16.43 -18.93 11.84
C CYS A 96 -17.38 -17.81 12.31
N CYS A 97 -16.92 -16.55 12.30
CA CYS A 97 -17.77 -15.36 12.24
C CYS A 97 -16.93 -14.13 11.84
N CYS A 98 -16.98 -13.81 10.55
CA CYS A 98 -16.81 -12.56 9.76
C CYS A 98 -16.17 -11.26 10.33
N HIS A 99 -15.61 -11.20 11.54
CA HIS A 99 -15.15 -9.95 12.16
C HIS A 99 -13.88 -10.04 13.00
N CYS A 100 -13.27 -11.23 13.14
CA CYS A 100 -12.17 -11.43 14.09
C CYS A 100 -10.90 -12.07 13.53
N ASN A 101 -10.80 -12.32 12.22
CA ASN A 101 -9.57 -12.90 11.68
C ASN A 101 -8.52 -11.80 11.55
N PRO A 102 -7.31 -11.97 12.10
CA PRO A 102 -6.21 -11.05 11.85
C PRO A 102 -5.97 -10.96 10.35
N LEU A 103 -6.11 -9.75 9.81
CA LEU A 103 -5.73 -9.45 8.43
C LEU A 103 -4.24 -9.16 8.40
N PHE A 104 -3.59 -9.58 7.32
CA PHE A 104 -2.19 -9.27 7.07
C PHE A 104 -1.92 -9.24 5.58
N TYR A 105 -0.82 -8.61 5.19
CA TYR A 105 -0.25 -8.79 3.86
C TYR A 105 0.86 -9.83 3.92
N GLU A 106 0.79 -10.79 3.01
CA GLU A 106 1.89 -11.69 2.70
C GLU A 106 2.80 -11.03 1.68
N VAL A 107 4.07 -10.88 2.04
CA VAL A 107 5.11 -10.38 1.13
C VAL A 107 5.90 -11.57 0.62
N ARG A 108 5.78 -11.85 -0.67
CA ARG A 108 6.38 -12.99 -1.35
C ARG A 108 7.44 -12.52 -2.34
N ASP A 109 8.56 -13.24 -2.41
CA ASP A 109 9.59 -12.99 -3.42
C ASP A 109 9.20 -13.53 -4.80
N ALA A 110 10.09 -13.37 -5.78
CA ALA A 110 9.90 -13.84 -7.14
C ALA A 110 9.74 -15.37 -7.26
N GLN A 111 10.17 -16.13 -6.24
CA GLN A 111 10.02 -17.57 -6.15
C GLN A 111 8.76 -17.98 -5.37
N GLU A 112 7.85 -17.03 -5.10
CA GLU A 112 6.64 -17.20 -4.31
C GLU A 112 6.89 -17.64 -2.86
N SER A 113 8.14 -17.52 -2.39
CA SER A 113 8.51 -17.82 -1.02
C SER A 113 8.11 -16.66 -0.12
N LEU A 114 7.49 -16.98 1.02
CA LEU A 114 7.03 -15.99 1.98
C LEU A 114 8.21 -15.38 2.74
N VAL A 115 8.36 -14.07 2.67
CA VAL A 115 9.47 -13.31 3.27
C VAL A 115 9.00 -12.57 4.52
N TYR A 116 7.89 -11.84 4.43
CA TYR A 116 7.33 -11.06 5.54
C TYR A 116 5.83 -11.24 5.66
N HIS A 117 5.33 -11.08 6.89
CA HIS A 117 3.93 -10.74 7.16
C HIS A 117 3.84 -9.29 7.62
N VAL A 118 2.99 -8.49 7.00
CA VAL A 118 2.67 -7.15 7.49
C VAL A 118 1.30 -7.21 8.13
N LYS A 119 1.26 -7.19 9.47
CA LYS A 119 -0.01 -7.30 10.21
C LYS A 119 -0.83 -6.03 9.98
N LEU A 120 -2.15 -6.20 9.83
CA LEU A 120 -3.12 -5.11 9.81
C LEU A 120 -3.93 -5.13 11.11
N PRO A 121 -3.39 -4.56 12.21
CA PRO A 121 -4.15 -4.48 13.44
C PRO A 121 -5.19 -3.39 13.28
N LEU A 122 -6.40 -3.79 12.89
CA LEU A 122 -7.55 -2.89 12.78
C LEU A 122 -8.22 -2.76 14.15
N ALA A 123 -8.59 -1.53 14.50
CA ALA A 123 -9.24 -1.19 15.76
C ALA A 123 -8.48 -1.73 17.00
N CYS A 124 -9.04 -2.73 17.68
CA CYS A 124 -8.54 -3.28 18.94
C CYS A 124 -7.84 -4.64 18.84
N ASP A 125 -7.56 -5.13 17.64
CA ASP A 125 -6.87 -6.41 17.41
C ASP A 125 -5.43 -6.47 17.98
N ASP A 126 -4.81 -5.33 18.26
CA ASP A 126 -3.48 -5.24 18.90
C ASP A 126 -3.49 -4.23 20.05
N GLY A 127 -4.28 -4.53 21.09
CA GLY A 127 -4.36 -3.70 22.29
C GLY A 127 -4.86 -2.28 22.01
N CYS A 128 -5.77 -2.12 21.04
CA CYS A 128 -6.29 -0.82 20.60
C CYS A 128 -5.24 0.17 20.08
N ARG A 129 -4.05 -0.32 19.69
CA ARG A 129 -2.95 0.53 19.17
C ARG A 129 -3.36 1.40 17.99
N ASN A 130 -4.23 0.91 17.10
CA ASN A 130 -4.71 1.66 15.93
C ASN A 130 -6.16 2.13 16.09
N CYS A 131 -6.72 2.11 17.31
CA CYS A 131 -8.04 2.67 17.55
C CYS A 131 -8.01 4.17 17.22
N CYS A 132 -8.93 4.61 16.37
CA CYS A 132 -9.01 5.97 15.83
C CYS A 132 -7.75 6.46 15.07
N ALA A 133 -6.89 5.55 14.59
CA ALA A 133 -5.70 5.89 13.82
C ALA A 133 -5.91 5.72 12.30
N PRO A 134 -5.26 6.55 11.46
CA PRO A 134 -4.62 7.81 11.82
C PRO A 134 -5.68 8.92 12.00
N GLY A 135 -5.61 9.67 13.10
CA GLY A 135 -6.60 10.69 13.42
C GLY A 135 -6.24 11.54 14.63
N CYS A 136 -7.18 12.39 15.04
CA CYS A 136 -6.94 13.34 16.14
C CYS A 136 -6.69 12.70 17.50
N CYS A 137 -7.30 11.54 17.76
CA CYS A 137 -7.11 10.80 19.01
C CYS A 137 -5.89 9.88 18.98
N ASN A 138 -5.40 9.54 17.78
CA ASN A 138 -4.25 8.68 17.60
C ASN A 138 -3.56 9.02 16.27
N PRO A 139 -2.45 9.77 16.32
CA PRO A 139 -1.87 10.34 15.13
C PRO A 139 -1.20 9.29 14.24
N THR A 140 -0.88 8.10 14.74
CA THR A 140 -0.08 7.14 13.95
C THR A 140 -0.80 5.80 13.83
N PHE A 141 -1.11 5.41 12.60
CA PHE A 141 -1.47 4.04 12.29
C PHE A 141 -0.18 3.23 12.07
N VAL A 142 -0.05 2.08 12.72
CA VAL A 142 1.13 1.21 12.63
C VAL A 142 0.74 -0.19 12.17
N ALA A 143 1.31 -0.64 11.06
CA ALA A 143 1.24 -2.01 10.55
C ALA A 143 2.62 -2.68 10.73
N PRO A 144 2.81 -3.51 11.77
CA PRO A 144 4.12 -4.07 12.09
C PRO A 144 4.51 -5.17 11.08
N VAL A 145 5.80 -5.24 10.77
CA VAL A 145 6.41 -6.19 9.83
C VAL A 145 7.07 -7.33 10.61
N LYS A 146 6.66 -8.56 10.33
CA LYS A 146 7.16 -9.79 10.93
C LYS A 146 7.93 -10.59 9.88
N ASN A 147 9.09 -11.12 10.24
CA ASN A 147 9.81 -12.08 9.41
C ASN A 147 9.03 -13.40 9.35
N ALA A 148 8.77 -13.91 8.15
CA ALA A 148 8.01 -15.15 7.98
C ALA A 148 8.77 -16.40 8.43
N LYS A 149 10.11 -16.39 8.36
CA LYS A 149 10.96 -17.53 8.72
C LYS A 149 11.28 -17.56 10.21
N THR A 150 11.69 -16.43 10.79
CA THR A 150 12.10 -16.36 12.21
C THR A 150 10.93 -16.04 13.14
N GLY A 151 9.87 -15.43 12.63
CA GLY A 151 8.74 -14.96 13.43
C GLY A 151 9.01 -13.67 14.21
N GLU A 152 10.17 -13.05 14.04
CA GLU A 152 10.55 -11.82 14.75
C GLU A 152 9.92 -10.57 14.12
N TRP A 153 9.57 -9.58 14.96
CA TRP A 153 9.11 -8.28 14.51
C TRP A 153 10.31 -7.39 14.17
N LEU A 154 10.44 -6.99 12.91
CA LEU A 154 11.66 -6.35 12.39
C LEU A 154 11.46 -4.92 11.91
N GLY A 155 10.21 -4.44 11.80
CA GLY A 155 9.91 -3.15 11.21
C GLY A 155 8.45 -2.77 11.29
N SER A 156 8.06 -1.72 10.56
CA SER A 156 6.69 -1.25 10.47
C SER A 156 6.44 -0.44 9.20
N VAL A 157 5.20 -0.46 8.73
CA VAL A 157 4.63 0.50 7.78
C VAL A 157 3.67 1.39 8.55
N GLU A 158 3.84 2.71 8.45
CA GLU A 158 3.11 3.66 9.28
C GLU A 158 2.46 4.77 8.43
N ASN A 159 1.25 5.20 8.82
CA ASN A 159 0.60 6.40 8.31
C ASN A 159 0.45 7.41 9.46
N HIS A 160 0.95 8.62 9.27
CA HIS A 160 0.95 9.68 10.28
C HIS A 160 -0.04 10.79 9.94
N TRP A 161 -0.96 11.09 10.84
CA TRP A 161 -1.93 12.18 10.76
C TRP A 161 -1.21 13.53 10.69
N PRO A 162 -1.62 14.47 9.82
CA PRO A 162 -0.88 15.69 9.58
C PRO A 162 -1.27 16.80 10.57
N GLY A 163 -2.10 16.49 11.59
CA GLY A 163 -2.66 17.41 12.55
C GLY A 163 -4.00 18.04 12.14
N CYS A 164 -4.54 18.92 13.00
CA CYS A 164 -5.78 19.70 12.80
C CYS A 164 -5.65 20.82 11.75
N ASN A 165 -4.94 20.60 10.63
CA ASN A 165 -4.87 21.57 9.54
C ASN A 165 -5.98 21.31 8.51
N CYS A 166 -6.08 22.16 7.49
CA CYS A 166 -7.05 22.01 6.40
C CYS A 166 -6.95 20.62 5.72
N ARG A 167 -5.75 20.04 5.61
CA ARG A 167 -5.56 18.68 5.07
C ARG A 167 -6.13 17.59 6.00
N GLY A 168 -6.00 17.75 7.31
CA GLY A 168 -6.54 16.81 8.30
C GLY A 168 -8.05 16.92 8.48
N VAL A 169 -8.59 18.15 8.57
CA VAL A 169 -10.00 18.41 8.90
C VAL A 169 -10.90 18.45 7.67
N CYS A 170 -10.52 19.20 6.63
CA CYS A 170 -11.39 19.44 5.46
C CYS A 170 -11.46 18.25 4.51
N PHE A 171 -10.47 17.34 4.55
CA PHE A 171 -10.47 16.11 3.76
C PHE A 171 -10.79 14.86 4.58
N ALA A 172 -11.22 15.01 5.85
CA ALA A 172 -11.49 13.88 6.75
C ALA A 172 -10.36 12.84 6.78
N GLY A 173 -9.11 13.31 6.76
CA GLY A 173 -7.90 12.47 6.69
C GLY A 173 -7.59 11.88 5.31
N ALA A 174 -8.36 12.16 4.25
CA ALA A 174 -8.11 11.62 2.91
C ALA A 174 -6.83 12.17 2.27
N GLY A 175 -6.38 13.38 2.61
CA GLY A 175 -5.13 13.95 2.07
C GLY A 175 -3.85 13.46 2.77
N ASN A 176 -3.93 12.36 3.52
CA ASN A 176 -2.91 12.00 4.49
C ASN A 176 -1.89 10.99 3.96
N ASN A 177 -1.08 11.46 3.00
CA ASN A 177 -0.01 10.69 2.37
C ASN A 177 1.32 10.82 3.13
N ASN A 178 1.28 10.79 4.47
CA ASN A 178 2.49 10.87 5.30
C ASN A 178 2.85 9.48 5.80
N TYR A 179 3.62 8.78 4.99
CA TYR A 179 3.98 7.40 5.22
C TYR A 179 5.43 7.26 5.68
N VAL A 180 5.65 6.34 6.62
CA VAL A 180 6.99 5.96 7.08
C VAL A 180 7.12 4.44 6.99
N ILE A 181 8.19 3.96 6.37
CA ILE A 181 8.56 2.55 6.40
C ILE A 181 9.84 2.40 7.22
N LYS A 182 9.76 1.62 8.30
CA LYS A 182 10.93 1.15 9.06
C LYS A 182 11.33 -0.20 8.51
N PHE A 183 12.28 -0.20 7.58
CA PHE A 183 12.76 -1.44 6.98
C PHE A 183 13.51 -2.32 7.99
N PRO A 184 13.42 -3.66 7.88
CA PRO A 184 14.27 -4.58 8.63
C PRO A 184 15.75 -4.27 8.45
N GLN A 185 16.54 -4.44 9.51
CA GLN A 185 17.99 -4.29 9.43
C GLN A 185 18.57 -5.33 8.46
N GLY A 186 19.38 -4.87 7.50
CA GLY A 186 19.95 -5.75 6.48
C GLY A 186 19.00 -6.10 5.32
N ALA A 187 17.78 -5.53 5.28
CA ALA A 187 16.88 -5.74 4.15
C ALA A 187 17.55 -5.36 2.83
N THR A 188 17.50 -6.29 1.87
CA THR A 188 17.99 -6.11 0.51
C THR A 188 17.16 -5.05 -0.22
N VAL A 189 17.69 -4.55 -1.35
CA VAL A 189 16.96 -3.58 -2.19
C VAL A 189 15.61 -4.15 -2.64
N GLN A 190 15.59 -5.43 -3.04
CA GLN A 190 14.37 -6.13 -3.45
C GLN A 190 13.33 -6.16 -2.33
N GLU A 191 13.72 -6.54 -1.11
CA GLU A 191 12.81 -6.58 0.04
C GLU A 191 12.25 -5.20 0.40
N LYS A 192 13.07 -4.14 0.26
CA LYS A 192 12.62 -2.77 0.47
C LYS A 192 11.58 -2.35 -0.57
N LEU A 193 11.79 -2.70 -1.84
CA LEU A 193 10.81 -2.44 -2.90
C LEU A 193 9.51 -3.22 -2.67
N LEU A 194 9.60 -4.47 -2.22
CA LEU A 194 8.42 -5.26 -1.87
C LEU A 194 7.64 -4.65 -0.71
N LEU A 195 8.30 -4.18 0.35
CA LEU A 195 7.64 -3.49 1.46
C LEU A 195 7.06 -2.12 1.05
N LEU A 196 7.69 -1.43 0.10
CA LEU A 196 7.15 -0.22 -0.51
C LEU A 196 5.88 -0.52 -1.32
N SER A 197 5.87 -1.61 -2.08
CA SER A 197 4.67 -2.13 -2.73
C SER A 197 3.57 -2.49 -1.73
N THR A 198 3.91 -3.11 -0.59
CA THR A 198 2.95 -3.38 0.49
C THR A 198 2.36 -2.10 1.06
N LEU A 199 3.18 -1.05 1.26
CA LEU A 199 2.70 0.26 1.71
C LEU A 199 1.65 0.81 0.73
N HIS A 200 1.93 0.79 -0.57
CA HIS A 200 0.98 1.29 -1.56
C HIS A 200 -0.31 0.47 -1.56
N LEU A 201 -0.24 -0.86 -1.50
CA LEU A 201 -1.42 -1.70 -1.39
C LEU A 201 -2.24 -1.42 -0.12
N LEU A 202 -1.55 -1.14 1.00
CA LEU A 202 -2.18 -0.74 2.26
C LEU A 202 -2.91 0.60 2.13
N ASP A 203 -2.26 1.59 1.53
CA ASP A 203 -2.85 2.91 1.21
C ASP A 203 -4.12 2.74 0.37
N PHE A 204 -4.04 2.00 -0.75
CA PHE A 204 -5.17 1.69 -1.62
C PHE A 204 -6.35 1.06 -0.85
N ASN A 205 -6.07 0.09 0.02
CA ASN A 205 -7.12 -0.68 0.69
C ASN A 205 -7.74 0.06 1.89
N LEU A 206 -7.00 0.94 2.58
CA LEU A 206 -7.45 1.54 3.85
C LEU A 206 -7.65 3.05 3.80
N PHE A 207 -6.82 3.78 3.07
CA PHE A 207 -6.72 5.24 3.19
C PHE A 207 -7.14 5.99 1.93
N GLU A 208 -6.98 5.38 0.75
CA GLU A 208 -7.44 6.00 -0.49
C GLU A 208 -8.97 6.13 -0.50
N ARG A 209 -9.44 7.37 -0.59
CA ARG A 209 -10.86 7.69 -0.77
C ARG A 209 -11.09 8.26 -2.17
N ARG A 210 -12.33 8.14 -2.64
CA ARG A 210 -12.82 8.68 -3.92
C ARG A 210 -12.42 10.13 -4.20
N ALA A 211 -12.27 10.97 -3.17
CA ALA A 211 -11.91 12.38 -3.30
C ALA A 211 -10.44 12.62 -3.72
N ASN A 212 -9.58 11.60 -3.68
CA ASN A 212 -8.16 11.70 -4.04
C ASN A 212 -7.86 11.29 -5.49
N GLN A 213 -8.88 10.96 -6.27
CA GLN A 213 -8.77 10.42 -7.63
C GLN A 213 -9.07 11.53 -8.64
N ASN A 214 -8.14 12.47 -8.80
CA ASN A 214 -8.18 13.51 -9.84
C ASN A 214 -7.65 12.98 -11.17
#